data_AF-A0A832CLA8-F1
#
_entry.id   AF-A0A832CLA8-F1
#
_cell.length_a   1.000
_cell.length_b   1.000
_cell.length_c   1.000
_cell.angle_alpha   90.00
_cell.angle_beta   90.00
_cell.angle_gamma   90.00
#
_symmetry.space_group_name_H-M   'P 1'
#
loop_
_entity.id
_entity.type
_entity.pdbx_description
1 polymer ?
#
loop_
_entity_poly.entity_id
_entity_poly.type
_entity_poly.pdbx_seq_one_letter_code
_entity_poly.pdbx_strand_id
1 'polypeptide(L)'
;PLVRGEVASYESEFYITECTWMRKHGWRTPQWKLIVALEPDFHDKPPVELYNLVEDPGENCNLAEQEPEVVAHLQARMDAWLARRERETGNPNPILHQGDWHGVEGVGPFTSSQQAYDTLYIGGVGQARKLQAESRSE
;
A
#
# COMPACT_ATOMS: atom_id res chain seq x y z
N PRO A 1 -25.07 -10.49 5.45
CA PRO A 1 -24.52 -10.88 6.77
C PRO A 1 -23.87 -9.71 7.51
N LEU A 2 -22.69 -9.21 7.11
CA LEU A 2 -22.01 -8.09 7.80
C LEU A 2 -22.87 -6.81 7.88
N VAL A 3 -23.30 -6.26 6.72
CA VAL A 3 -24.11 -5.02 6.65
C VAL A 3 -25.47 -5.14 7.37
N ARG A 4 -25.97 -6.36 7.52
CA ARG A 4 -27.22 -6.66 8.24
C ARG A 4 -27.02 -6.94 9.74
N GLY A 5 -25.78 -6.93 10.24
CA GLY A 5 -25.45 -7.24 11.63
C GLY A 5 -25.58 -8.72 12.01
N GLU A 6 -25.72 -9.62 11.04
CA GLU A 6 -25.89 -11.07 11.29
C GLU A 6 -24.58 -11.76 11.67
N VAL A 7 -23.44 -11.16 11.30
CA VAL A 7 -22.11 -11.64 11.67
C VAL A 7 -21.23 -10.44 12.06
N ALA A 8 -20.37 -10.63 13.06
CA ALA A 8 -19.52 -9.56 13.58
C ALA A 8 -18.25 -9.33 12.73
N SER A 9 -17.67 -10.40 12.17
CA SER A 9 -16.56 -10.36 11.22
C SER A 9 -16.50 -11.67 10.43
N TYR A 10 -15.85 -11.65 9.27
CA TYR A 10 -15.49 -12.88 8.55
C TYR A 10 -14.07 -13.35 8.87
N GLU A 11 -13.14 -12.41 9.07
CA GLU A 11 -11.74 -12.70 9.31
C GLU A 11 -11.19 -11.72 10.35
N SER A 12 -10.23 -12.18 11.15
CA SER A 12 -9.54 -11.31 12.13
C SER A 12 -8.34 -10.60 11.50
N GLU A 13 -7.89 -11.07 10.34
CA GLU A 13 -6.74 -10.54 9.64
C GLU A 13 -6.93 -10.59 8.13
N PHE A 14 -6.23 -9.73 7.41
CA PHE A 14 -6.34 -9.65 5.98
C PHE A 14 -5.12 -8.99 5.34
N TYR A 15 -4.94 -9.34 4.07
CA TYR A 15 -4.00 -8.67 3.18
C TYR A 15 -4.50 -7.27 2.82
N ILE A 16 -3.57 -6.31 2.80
CA ILE A 16 -3.77 -4.96 2.29
C ILE A 16 -2.71 -4.66 1.23
N THR A 17 -2.98 -3.69 0.36
CA THR A 17 -2.03 -3.25 -0.65
C THR A 17 -2.17 -1.76 -0.88
N GLU A 18 -1.03 -1.11 -1.13
CA GLU A 18 -0.95 0.23 -1.71
C GLU A 18 -0.21 0.08 -3.04
N CYS A 19 -0.80 0.53 -4.14
CA CYS A 19 -0.16 0.43 -5.46
C CYS A 19 -0.51 1.64 -6.35
N THR A 20 -0.92 2.75 -5.75
CA THR A 20 -1.08 3.99 -6.50
C THR A 20 0.28 4.66 -6.69
N TRP A 21 1.14 4.58 -5.66
CA TRP A 21 2.36 5.39 -5.58
C TRP A 21 3.59 4.68 -5.01
N MET A 22 3.43 3.75 -4.07
CA MET A 22 4.54 3.24 -3.26
C MET A 22 4.77 1.73 -3.42
N ARG A 23 3.83 1.02 -4.07
CA ARG A 23 3.91 -0.43 -4.35
C ARG A 23 4.28 -1.23 -3.11
N LYS A 24 3.34 -1.28 -2.16
CA LYS A 24 3.49 -1.96 -0.88
C LYS A 24 2.49 -3.11 -0.73
N HIS A 25 2.99 -4.18 -0.12
CA HIS A 25 2.20 -5.22 0.50
C HIS A 25 1.94 -4.89 1.96
N GLY A 26 0.89 -5.44 2.54
CA GLY A 26 0.73 -5.40 3.97
C GLY A 26 -0.18 -6.49 4.51
N TRP A 27 -0.08 -6.68 5.82
CA TRP A 27 -0.88 -7.62 6.58
C TRP A 27 -1.41 -6.93 7.81
N ARG A 28 -2.73 -6.99 8.00
CA ARG A 28 -3.40 -6.32 9.11
C ARG A 28 -4.08 -7.35 9.99
N THR A 29 -3.79 -7.29 11.28
CA THR A 29 -4.52 -7.95 12.37
C THR A 29 -5.20 -6.88 13.23
N PRO A 30 -5.96 -7.22 14.29
CA PRO A 30 -6.55 -6.21 15.17
C PRO A 30 -5.50 -5.37 15.90
N GLN A 31 -4.35 -5.96 16.23
CA GLN A 31 -3.28 -5.31 16.97
C GLN A 31 -2.16 -4.78 16.06
N TRP A 32 -1.83 -5.48 14.99
CA TRP A 32 -0.64 -5.19 14.20
C TRP A 32 -0.96 -4.85 12.76
N LYS A 33 -0.24 -3.87 12.21
CA LYS A 33 -0.18 -3.60 10.77
C LYS A 33 1.26 -3.70 10.31
N LEU A 34 1.53 -4.70 9.47
CA LEU A 34 2.77 -4.82 8.72
C LEU A 34 2.59 -4.18 7.35
N ILE A 35 3.59 -3.42 6.92
CA ILE A 35 3.71 -2.89 5.56
C ILE A 35 5.11 -3.23 5.06
N VAL A 36 5.20 -3.77 3.84
CA VAL A 36 6.46 -4.10 3.17
C VAL A 36 6.46 -3.49 1.78
N ALA A 37 7.43 -2.61 1.54
CA ALA A 37 7.63 -1.96 0.26
C ALA A 37 8.33 -2.91 -0.73
N LEU A 38 7.88 -2.91 -1.98
CA LEU A 38 8.53 -3.65 -3.05
C LEU A 38 9.67 -2.85 -3.69
N GLU A 39 9.70 -1.54 -3.48
CA GLU A 39 10.74 -0.63 -3.94
C GLU A 39 10.74 0.67 -3.11
N PRO A 40 11.81 1.49 -3.18
CA PRO A 40 11.81 2.82 -2.60
C PRO A 40 10.70 3.71 -3.17
N ASP A 41 10.02 4.44 -2.30
CA ASP A 41 9.00 5.42 -2.68
C ASP A 41 9.50 6.86 -2.52
N PHE A 42 8.79 7.82 -3.13
CA PHE A 42 9.14 9.25 -3.11
C PHE A 42 8.89 9.94 -1.76
N HIS A 43 8.44 9.19 -0.74
CA HIS A 43 8.33 9.67 0.64
C HIS A 43 9.51 9.19 1.50
N ASP A 44 10.48 8.47 0.91
CA ASP A 44 11.64 7.89 1.59
C ASP A 44 11.25 7.06 2.82
N LYS A 45 10.11 6.37 2.74
CA LYS A 45 9.65 5.53 3.84
C LYS A 45 10.54 4.29 3.99
N PRO A 46 10.66 3.75 5.23
CA PRO A 46 11.37 2.51 5.45
C PRO A 46 10.80 1.36 4.60
N PRO A 47 11.63 0.40 4.16
CA PRO A 47 11.17 -0.74 3.37
C PRO A 47 10.25 -1.68 4.15
N VAL A 48 10.36 -1.69 5.49
CA VAL A 48 9.50 -2.46 6.39
C VAL A 48 9.00 -1.56 7.50
N GLU A 49 7.69 -1.54 7.68
CA GLU A 49 7.02 -0.76 8.71
C GLU A 49 6.09 -1.68 9.52
N LEU A 50 6.17 -1.61 10.85
CA LEU A 50 5.31 -2.36 11.75
C LEU A 50 4.71 -1.41 12.79
N TYR A 51 3.39 -1.44 12.93
CA TYR A 51 2.67 -0.58 13.88
C TYR A 51 1.77 -1.40 14.79
N ASN A 52 1.79 -1.09 16.09
CA ASN A 52 0.80 -1.58 17.05
C ASN A 52 -0.42 -0.64 17.03
N LEU A 53 -1.50 -1.04 16.38
CA LEU A 53 -2.74 -0.26 16.22
C LEU A 53 -3.54 -0.06 17.51
N VAL A 54 -3.26 -0.84 18.56
CA VAL A 54 -3.91 -0.68 19.87
C VAL A 54 -3.22 0.43 20.66
N GLU A 55 -1.89 0.44 20.66
CA GLU A 55 -1.07 1.40 21.42
C GLU A 55 -0.80 2.69 20.63
N ASP A 56 -0.68 2.59 19.30
CA ASP A 56 -0.44 3.68 18.37
C ASP A 56 -1.41 3.59 17.17
N PRO A 57 -2.70 3.95 17.37
CA PRO A 57 -3.68 3.98 16.29
C PRO A 57 -3.33 4.96 15.16
N GLY A 58 -2.40 5.88 15.40
CA GLY A 58 -1.96 6.89 14.44
C GLY A 58 -0.76 6.46 13.58
N GLU A 59 -0.19 5.26 13.79
CA GLU A 59 0.92 4.73 12.98
C GLU A 59 2.16 5.65 12.99
N ASN A 60 2.47 6.24 14.14
CA ASN A 60 3.56 7.20 14.32
C ASN A 60 4.90 6.55 14.69
N CYS A 61 4.88 5.38 15.33
CA CYS A 61 6.06 4.69 15.82
C CYS A 61 6.27 3.37 15.05
N ASN A 62 7.24 3.35 14.13
CA ASN A 62 7.62 2.13 13.44
C ASN A 62 8.40 1.21 14.39
N LEU A 63 7.83 0.04 14.69
CA LEU A 63 8.37 -0.97 15.59
C LEU A 63 9.15 -2.10 14.89
N ALA A 64 9.38 -2.00 13.58
CA ALA A 64 9.92 -3.11 12.78
C ALA A 64 11.30 -3.60 13.25
N GLU A 65 12.18 -2.69 13.68
CA GLU A 65 13.51 -3.06 14.20
C GLU A 65 13.46 -3.58 15.64
N GLN A 66 12.49 -3.12 16.43
CA GLN A 66 12.33 -3.51 17.84
C GLN A 66 11.62 -4.87 17.97
N GLU A 67 10.73 -5.21 17.04
CA GLU A 67 9.90 -6.42 17.06
C GLU A 67 10.12 -7.31 15.81
N PRO A 68 11.36 -7.75 15.52
CA PRO A 68 11.68 -8.47 14.28
C PRO A 68 10.98 -9.83 14.17
N GLU A 69 10.66 -10.47 15.31
CA GLU A 69 9.91 -11.72 15.34
C GLU A 69 8.46 -11.53 14.90
N VAL A 70 7.84 -10.40 15.29
CA VAL A 70 6.48 -10.03 14.87
C VAL A 70 6.47 -9.75 13.37
N VAL A 71 7.45 -9.00 12.86
CA VAL A 71 7.64 -8.78 11.42
C VAL A 71 7.71 -10.11 10.68
N ALA A 72 8.60 -11.01 11.09
CA ALA A 72 8.78 -12.30 10.44
C ALA A 72 7.51 -13.16 10.46
N HIS A 73 6.78 -13.17 11.58
CA HIS A 73 5.53 -13.90 11.70
C HIS A 73 4.45 -13.38 10.73
N LEU A 74 4.23 -12.07 10.71
CA LEU A 74 3.20 -11.45 9.87
C LEU A 74 3.57 -11.52 8.38
N GLN A 75 4.86 -11.36 8.05
CA GLN A 75 5.37 -11.53 6.70
C GLN A 75 5.09 -12.94 6.17
N ALA A 76 5.36 -13.98 6.96
CA ALA A 76 5.10 -15.36 6.57
C ALA A 76 3.60 -15.60 6.26
N ARG A 77 2.69 -14.99 7.02
CA ARG A 77 1.24 -15.09 6.76
C ARG A 77 0.85 -14.38 5.47
N MET A 78 1.42 -13.21 5.24
CA MET A 78 1.21 -12.44 4.01
C MET A 78 1.68 -13.22 2.78
N ASP A 79 2.89 -13.78 2.82
CA ASP A 79 3.46 -14.56 1.72
C ASP A 79 2.65 -15.82 1.44
N ALA A 80 2.20 -16.51 2.50
CA ALA A 80 1.32 -17.66 2.37
C ALA A 80 -0.02 -17.29 1.71
N TRP A 81 -0.58 -16.12 2.05
CA TRP A 81 -1.78 -15.61 1.40
C TRP A 81 -1.54 -15.32 -0.08
N LEU A 82 -0.47 -14.60 -0.43
CA LEU A 82 -0.11 -14.26 -1.80
C LEU A 82 0.04 -15.52 -2.66
N ALA A 83 0.84 -16.48 -2.21
CA ALA A 83 1.07 -17.75 -2.90
C ALA A 83 -0.21 -18.60 -3.04
N ARG A 84 -1.12 -18.52 -2.06
CA ARG A 84 -2.44 -19.16 -2.16
C ARG A 84 -3.29 -18.48 -3.24
N ARG A 85 -3.34 -17.15 -3.26
CA ARG A 85 -4.19 -16.38 -4.19
C ARG A 85 -3.76 -16.52 -5.65
N GLU A 86 -2.46 -16.52 -5.93
CA GLU A 86 -1.96 -16.77 -7.29
C GLU A 86 -2.38 -18.16 -7.77
N ARG A 87 -2.28 -19.18 -6.92
CA ARG A 87 -2.69 -20.55 -7.23
C ARG A 87 -4.20 -20.69 -7.43
N GLU A 88 -5.01 -20.06 -6.58
CA GLU A 88 -6.48 -20.11 -6.66
C GLU A 88 -7.01 -19.41 -7.91
N THR A 89 -6.37 -18.32 -8.33
CA THR A 89 -6.83 -17.52 -9.46
C THR A 89 -6.19 -17.92 -10.79
N GLY A 90 -5.03 -18.57 -10.75
CA GLY A 90 -4.21 -18.85 -11.93
C GLY A 90 -3.57 -17.60 -12.55
N ASN A 91 -3.71 -16.43 -11.90
CA ASN A 91 -3.17 -15.16 -12.36
C ASN A 91 -1.99 -14.75 -11.49
N PRO A 92 -0.96 -14.12 -12.06
CA PRO A 92 0.15 -13.62 -11.28
C PRO A 92 -0.27 -12.37 -10.48
N ASN A 93 0.48 -12.07 -9.41
CA ASN A 93 0.20 -10.92 -8.55
C ASN A 93 0.23 -9.58 -9.34
N PRO A 94 -0.89 -8.84 -9.40
CA PRO A 94 -1.01 -7.66 -10.26
C PRO A 94 -0.05 -6.52 -9.88
N ILE A 95 0.41 -6.44 -8.64
CA ILE A 95 1.39 -5.41 -8.22
C ILE A 95 2.75 -5.55 -8.91
N LEU A 96 3.07 -6.77 -9.38
CA LEU A 96 4.30 -7.12 -10.08
C LEU A 96 4.16 -7.00 -11.60
N HIS A 97 2.92 -6.90 -12.10
CA HIS A 97 2.60 -7.00 -13.52
C HIS A 97 1.61 -5.91 -13.95
N GLN A 98 2.02 -4.65 -13.75
CA GLN A 98 1.30 -3.47 -14.21
C GLN A 98 1.45 -3.29 -15.72
N GLY A 99 0.37 -2.89 -16.39
CA GLY A 99 0.39 -2.51 -17.81
C GLY A 99 0.66 -1.01 -18.02
N ASP A 100 0.72 -0.57 -19.28
CA ASP A 100 0.84 0.84 -19.68
C ASP A 100 -0.55 1.52 -19.65
N TRP A 101 -1.04 1.82 -18.45
CA TRP A 101 -2.37 2.42 -18.24
C TRP A 101 -2.36 3.96 -18.16
N HIS A 102 -1.18 4.57 -18.05
CA HIS A 102 -1.02 6.00 -17.77
C HIS A 102 -1.16 6.90 -19.00
N GLY A 103 -1.24 6.34 -20.21
CA GLY A 103 -1.51 7.09 -21.44
C GLY A 103 -0.35 7.96 -21.93
N VAL A 104 0.88 7.65 -21.51
CA VAL A 104 2.09 8.37 -21.94
C VAL A 104 2.83 7.52 -22.96
N GLU A 105 2.77 7.93 -24.23
CA GLU A 105 3.32 7.17 -25.34
C GLU A 105 4.84 6.99 -25.22
N GLY A 106 5.31 5.77 -25.50
CA GLY A 106 6.75 5.46 -25.54
C GLY A 106 7.40 5.16 -24.19
N VAL A 107 6.67 5.26 -23.07
CA VAL A 107 7.19 4.93 -21.73
C VAL A 107 7.03 3.42 -21.44
N GLY A 108 5.91 2.81 -21.85
CA GLY A 108 5.55 1.46 -21.43
C GLY A 108 5.23 1.40 -19.92
N PRO A 109 5.05 0.21 -19.34
CA PRO A 109 4.79 0.08 -17.90
C PRO A 109 5.86 0.79 -17.06
N PHE A 110 5.43 1.47 -16.00
CA PHE A 110 6.37 2.10 -15.07
C PHE A 110 7.30 1.06 -14.42
N THR A 111 8.57 1.42 -14.38
CA THR A 111 9.66 0.60 -13.83
C THR A 111 9.99 0.95 -12.38
N SER A 112 9.49 2.08 -11.87
CA SER A 112 9.60 2.47 -10.46
C SER A 112 8.52 3.47 -10.04
N SER A 113 8.24 3.51 -8.73
CA SER A 113 7.45 4.52 -8.05
C SER A 113 7.91 5.95 -8.36
N GLN A 114 9.22 6.18 -8.45
CA GLN A 114 9.76 7.50 -8.81
C GLN A 114 9.41 7.89 -10.24
N GLN A 115 9.56 6.96 -11.20
CA GLN A 115 9.18 7.23 -12.59
C GLN A 115 7.68 7.54 -12.70
N ALA A 116 6.83 6.79 -11.98
CA ALA A 116 5.40 7.04 -11.94
C ALA A 116 5.10 8.45 -11.40
N TYR A 117 5.74 8.85 -10.30
CA TYR A 117 5.59 10.18 -9.69
C TYR A 117 6.01 11.30 -10.64
N ASP A 118 7.19 11.18 -11.25
CA ASP A 118 7.74 12.18 -12.15
C ASP A 118 6.94 12.31 -13.46
N THR A 119 6.42 11.19 -13.97
CA THR A 119 5.68 11.13 -15.23
C THR A 119 4.25 11.62 -15.09
N LEU A 120 3.54 11.18 -14.04
CA LEU A 120 2.13 11.50 -13.86
C LEU A 120 1.90 12.89 -13.28
N TYR A 121 2.92 13.51 -12.68
CA TYR A 121 2.91 14.85 -12.07
C TYR A 121 1.52 15.33 -11.66
N ILE A 122 1.02 14.89 -10.50
CA ILE A 122 -0.36 15.18 -10.04
C ILE A 122 -0.49 16.61 -9.47
N GLY A 123 0.44 17.47 -9.84
CA GLY A 123 0.53 18.85 -9.39
C GLY A 123 1.22 18.99 -8.05
N GLY A 124 2.06 20.01 -7.96
CA GLY A 124 2.71 20.40 -6.71
C GLY A 124 1.82 21.30 -5.85
N VAL A 125 2.27 21.58 -4.62
CA VAL A 125 1.61 22.50 -3.68
C VAL A 125 1.31 23.86 -4.34
N GLY A 126 2.18 24.35 -5.24
CA GLY A 126 1.95 25.57 -6.00
C GLY A 126 0.75 25.48 -6.97
N GLN A 127 0.61 24.36 -7.67
CA GLN A 127 -0.52 24.12 -8.57
C GLN A 127 -1.83 23.92 -7.81
N ALA A 128 -1.80 23.20 -6.68
CA ALA A 128 -2.95 23.04 -5.79
C ALA A 128 -3.43 24.40 -5.24
N ARG A 129 -2.50 25.26 -4.79
CA ARG A 129 -2.81 26.62 -4.34
C ARG A 129 -3.43 27.48 -5.44
N LYS A 130 -2.92 27.37 -6.67
CA LYS A 130 -3.46 28.08 -7.83
C LYS A 130 -4.90 27.65 -8.14
N LEU A 131 -5.15 26.34 -8.23
CA LEU A 131 -6.49 25.79 -8.47
C LEU A 131 -7.49 26.16 -7.35
N GLN A 132 -7.06 26.14 -6.09
CA GLN A 132 -7.89 26.57 -4.96
C GLN A 132 -8.18 28.07 -4.94
N ALA A 133 -7.29 28.90 -5.48
CA ALA A 133 -7.52 30.33 -5.62
C ALA A 133 -8.53 30.60 -6.74
N GLU A 134 -8.39 29.92 -7.88
CA GLU A 134 -9.31 30.02 -9.03
C GLU A 134 -10.73 29.57 -8.65
N SER A 135 -10.89 28.48 -7.89
CA SER A 135 -12.21 28.00 -7.45
C SER A 135 -12.91 28.89 -6.42
N ARG A 136 -12.21 29.88 -5.83
CA ARG A 136 -12.79 30.85 -4.88
C ARG A 136 -13.16 32.17 -5.55
N SER A 137 -12.76 32.35 -6.81
CA SER A 137 -13.08 33.51 -7.63
C SER A 137 -14.28 33.30 -8.56
N GLU A 138 -14.83 32.07 -8.60
CA GLU A 138 -16.15 31.73 -9.14
C GLU A 138 -17.21 31.71 -8.03
#